data_AF-A0AA91DCH0-F1
#
_entry.id   AF-A0AA91DCH0-F1
#
_cell.length_a   1.000
_cell.length_b   1.000
_cell.length_c   1.000
_cell.angle_alpha   90.00
_cell.angle_beta   90.00
_cell.angle_gamma   90.00
#
_symmetry.space_group_name_H-M   'P 1'
#
loop_
_entity.id
_entity.type
_entity.pdbx_description
1 polymer ?
#
loop_
_entity_poly.entity_id
_entity_poly.type
_entity_poly.pdbx_seq_one_letter_code
_entity_poly.pdbx_strand_id
1 'polypeptide(L)'
;MKEELDSAVGRPADITDERIIEAGEALVRANRNVTGFALRKITGGGDPKRLKEVWDKHNVSQSVTNAEPVAELPVEVAETLAAMTKALVDKINALTVELNDKAVKTQERRVADVLRAAGEQQAQAERELADASQAVDELEAMLAEERSRVGELEKRLAEVLAADQAKAVELATLRERLEAVEKNAKVAGEQHVAEQVQFRQALADQKRAAQELAVERDKVKTELTKVQAKAEAAEESHKEERKRAATELQRVADKLIKLEAERDGAKGEAGKTREELAKLTGQLEAMKIQAAQLMQAIGNQQPEKTEKPKKV
;
A
#
# COMPACT_ATOMS: atom_id res chain seq x y z
N MET A 1 28.56 104.61 77.15
CA MET A 1 29.71 104.15 76.33
C MET A 1 30.96 104.50 77.12
N LYS A 2 31.79 103.48 77.42
CA LYS A 2 33.15 103.53 78.01
C LYS A 2 33.24 104.00 79.47
N GLU A 3 33.72 103.18 80.42
CA GLU A 3 35.16 102.84 80.69
C GLU A 3 35.98 104.13 80.85
N GLU A 4 36.66 104.42 81.97
CA GLU A 4 37.53 103.61 82.83
C GLU A 4 37.44 104.11 84.30
N LEU A 5 37.41 103.24 85.30
CA LEU A 5 38.58 102.81 86.09
C LEU A 5 39.41 103.99 86.62
N ASP A 6 39.14 104.40 87.87
CA ASP A 6 40.21 104.87 88.73
C ASP A 6 40.21 104.14 90.07
N SER A 7 41.42 103.75 90.39
CA SER A 7 41.94 102.85 91.37
C SER A 7 41.93 103.45 92.78
N ALA A 8 40.99 103.04 93.62
CA ALA A 8 41.21 103.06 95.07
C ALA A 8 41.85 101.72 95.49
N VAL A 9 43.10 101.53 95.06
CA VAL A 9 44.01 100.51 95.62
C VAL A 9 44.35 100.95 97.04
N GLY A 10 43.45 100.65 97.97
CA GLY A 10 43.74 100.60 99.39
C GLY A 10 44.72 99.46 99.66
N ARG A 11 45.79 99.76 100.38
CA ARG A 11 46.96 98.90 100.62
C ARG A 11 46.55 97.50 101.14
N PRO A 12 47.30 96.42 100.83
CA PRO A 12 46.93 95.02 101.11
C PRO A 12 46.80 94.59 102.60
N ALA A 13 46.81 95.53 103.55
CA ALA A 13 46.97 95.25 104.98
C ALA A 13 45.75 95.61 105.87
N ASP A 14 44.79 96.43 105.43
CA ASP A 14 43.77 96.95 106.35
C ASP A 14 42.42 96.20 106.33
N ILE A 15 42.26 95.18 105.49
CA ILE A 15 41.09 94.30 105.59
C ILE A 15 41.36 93.34 106.75
N THR A 16 40.72 93.62 107.88
CA THR A 16 40.79 92.80 109.09
C THR A 16 40.09 91.48 108.87
N ASP A 17 40.54 90.45 109.58
CA ASP A 17 40.02 89.10 109.42
C ASP A 17 38.51 89.04 109.76
N GLU A 18 38.05 89.86 110.70
CA GLU A 18 36.64 89.99 111.08
C GLU A 18 35.77 90.51 109.91
N ARG A 19 36.28 91.45 109.11
CA ARG A 19 35.54 91.99 107.96
C ARG A 19 35.43 90.98 106.83
N ILE A 20 36.42 90.10 106.69
CA ILE A 20 36.41 88.98 105.74
C ILE A 20 35.38 87.94 106.17
N ILE A 21 35.32 87.65 107.48
CA ILE A 21 34.36 86.73 108.08
C ILE A 21 32.92 87.23 107.89
N GLU A 22 32.65 88.49 108.22
CA GLU A 22 31.33 89.11 108.05
C GLU A 22 30.86 89.09 106.58
N ALA A 23 31.76 89.35 105.64
CA ALA A 23 31.48 89.26 104.21
C ALA A 23 31.17 87.82 103.75
N GLY A 24 31.85 86.83 104.32
CA GLY A 24 31.57 85.43 104.05
C GLY A 24 30.25 84.95 104.65
N GLU A 25 29.93 85.35 105.88
CA GLU A 25 28.63 85.06 106.49
C GLU A 25 27.47 85.71 105.72
N ALA A 26 27.66 86.93 105.20
CA ALA A 26 26.68 87.58 104.34
C ALA A 26 26.42 86.79 103.05
N LEU A 27 27.46 86.19 102.45
CA LEU A 27 27.32 85.32 101.28
C LEU A 27 26.59 84.02 101.61
N VAL A 28 26.89 83.40 102.76
CA VAL A 28 26.18 82.20 103.25
C VAL A 28 24.71 82.51 103.50
N ARG A 29 24.39 83.62 104.17
CA ARG A 29 23.01 84.05 104.46
C ARG A 29 22.22 84.36 103.19
N ALA A 30 22.89 84.78 102.13
CA ALA A 30 22.31 84.97 100.81
C ALA A 30 22.22 83.68 99.97
N ASN A 31 22.59 82.52 100.55
CA ASN A 31 22.67 81.21 99.90
C ASN A 31 23.53 81.21 98.62
N ARG A 32 24.65 81.95 98.64
CA ARG A 32 25.61 82.06 97.54
C ARG A 32 26.95 81.42 97.90
N ASN A 33 27.61 80.80 96.92
CA ASN A 33 28.90 80.15 97.12
C ASN A 33 30.00 81.15 97.54
N VAL A 34 30.66 80.88 98.67
CA VAL A 34 31.73 81.71 99.20
C VAL A 34 33.06 81.39 98.50
N THR A 35 33.36 82.14 97.45
CA THR A 35 34.62 82.09 96.71
C THR A 35 35.48 83.32 97.01
N GLY A 36 36.80 83.24 96.85
CA GLY A 36 37.70 84.37 97.10
C GLY A 36 37.35 85.64 96.30
N PHE A 37 36.82 85.48 95.08
CA PHE A 37 36.34 86.58 94.26
C PHE A 37 35.00 87.16 94.74
N ALA A 38 34.10 86.33 95.26
CA ALA A 38 32.84 86.79 95.85
C ALA A 38 33.10 87.58 97.14
N LEU A 39 34.07 87.15 97.95
CA LEU A 39 34.54 87.87 99.14
C LEU A 39 35.13 89.22 98.76
N ARG A 40 36.05 89.26 97.77
CA ARG A 40 36.63 90.50 97.24
C ARG A 40 35.58 91.51 96.75
N LYS A 41 34.50 91.01 96.16
CA LYS A 41 33.39 91.85 95.66
C LYS A 41 32.62 92.55 96.78
N ILE A 42 32.57 91.96 97.98
CA ILE A 42 31.86 92.51 99.14
C ILE A 42 32.80 93.31 100.05
N THR A 43 34.05 92.88 100.22
CA THR A 43 35.06 93.59 101.03
C THR A 43 35.68 94.78 100.31
N GLY A 44 35.44 94.93 99.00
CA GLY A 44 35.88 96.07 98.19
C GLY A 44 37.34 96.04 97.75
N GLY A 45 38.10 94.99 98.08
CA GLY A 45 39.53 94.87 97.78
C GLY A 45 40.18 93.66 98.45
N GLY A 46 41.50 93.50 98.29
CA GLY A 46 42.28 92.38 98.85
C GLY A 46 42.60 91.27 97.86
N ASP A 47 43.59 90.42 98.21
CA ASP A 47 43.97 89.24 97.44
C ASP A 47 42.91 88.14 97.62
N PRO A 48 42.25 87.66 96.54
CA PRO A 48 41.27 86.57 96.60
C PRO A 48 41.77 85.31 97.30
N LYS A 49 43.07 84.99 97.22
CA LYS A 49 43.64 83.84 97.94
C LYS A 49 43.64 84.08 99.44
N ARG A 50 44.13 85.23 99.93
CA ARG A 50 44.12 85.57 101.35
C ARG A 50 42.70 85.64 101.91
N LEU A 51 41.76 86.23 101.17
CA LEU A 51 40.35 86.31 101.58
C LEU A 51 39.72 84.92 101.70
N LYS A 52 39.98 84.04 100.72
CA LYS A 52 39.49 82.66 100.73
C LYS A 52 40.17 81.84 101.82
N GLU A 53 41.47 82.03 102.07
CA GLU A 53 42.19 81.35 103.14
C GLU A 53 41.73 81.77 104.53
N VAL A 54 41.47 83.06 104.77
CA VAL A 54 40.93 83.55 106.06
C VAL A 54 39.51 83.05 106.25
N TRP A 55 38.67 83.11 105.21
CA TRP A 55 37.32 82.53 105.26
C TRP A 55 37.36 81.02 105.45
N ASP A 56 38.23 80.29 104.76
CA ASP A 56 38.34 78.84 104.89
C ASP A 56 38.91 78.48 106.26
N LYS A 57 39.85 79.26 106.81
CA LYS A 57 40.31 79.12 108.20
C LYS A 57 39.16 79.40 109.18
N HIS A 58 38.36 80.43 108.98
CA HIS A 58 37.19 80.70 109.83
C HIS A 58 36.11 79.64 109.67
N ASN A 59 35.83 79.17 108.45
CA ASN A 59 34.83 78.15 108.15
C ASN A 59 35.27 76.77 108.67
N VAL A 60 36.57 76.46 108.59
CA VAL A 60 37.16 75.29 109.25
C VAL A 60 37.08 75.47 110.76
N SER A 61 37.45 76.63 111.31
CA SER A 61 37.39 76.89 112.75
C SER A 61 35.95 76.81 113.28
N GLN A 62 34.97 77.38 112.57
CA GLN A 62 33.54 77.22 112.86
C GLN A 62 33.09 75.78 112.70
N SER A 63 33.54 75.05 111.67
CA SER A 63 33.21 73.64 111.49
C SER A 63 33.84 72.74 112.57
N VAL A 64 34.97 73.16 113.16
CA VAL A 64 35.66 72.46 114.24
C VAL A 64 35.07 72.82 115.61
N THR A 65 34.47 74.02 115.78
CA THR A 65 33.75 74.41 117.01
C THR A 65 32.27 74.08 117.01
N ASN A 66 31.71 73.59 115.89
CA ASN A 66 30.34 73.09 115.77
C ASN A 66 30.27 71.61 115.34
N ALA A 67 31.38 70.90 115.46
CA ALA A 67 31.34 69.47 115.69
C ALA A 67 30.98 69.27 117.17
N GLU A 68 29.68 69.41 117.49
CA GLU A 68 29.10 68.44 118.42
C GLU A 68 29.63 67.08 117.95
N PRO A 69 30.13 66.21 118.85
CA PRO A 69 30.50 64.88 118.42
C PRO A 69 29.29 64.39 117.66
N VAL A 70 29.45 64.12 116.35
CA VAL A 70 28.46 63.34 115.63
C VAL A 70 28.46 62.09 116.45
N ALA A 71 27.46 61.98 117.32
CA ALA A 71 27.29 60.83 118.16
C ALA A 71 27.35 59.71 117.15
N GLU A 72 28.40 58.89 117.25
CA GLU A 72 28.40 57.60 116.60
C GLU A 72 26.99 57.09 116.85
N LEU A 73 26.25 56.85 115.76
CA LEU A 73 24.88 56.35 115.87
C LEU A 73 24.94 55.32 116.97
N PRO A 74 24.19 55.52 118.09
CA PRO A 74 24.31 54.66 119.25
C PRO A 74 24.38 53.23 118.75
N VAL A 75 25.32 52.42 119.23
CA VAL A 75 25.70 51.14 118.58
C VAL A 75 24.47 50.34 118.15
N GLU A 76 23.40 50.38 118.94
CA GLU A 76 22.05 49.87 118.66
C GLU A 76 21.42 50.35 117.33
N VAL A 77 21.49 51.65 117.00
CA VAL A 77 20.99 52.26 115.75
C VAL A 77 21.86 51.87 114.54
N ALA A 78 23.19 51.79 114.69
CA ALA A 78 24.08 51.34 113.63
C ALA A 78 23.93 49.83 113.34
N GLU A 79 23.80 49.01 114.39
CA GLU A 79 23.54 47.58 114.30
C GLU A 79 22.16 47.29 113.69
N THR A 80 21.12 48.04 114.07
CA THR A 80 19.78 47.90 113.46
C THR A 80 19.78 48.32 112.00
N LEU A 81 20.46 49.42 111.61
CA LEU A 81 20.60 49.81 110.21
C LEU A 81 21.38 48.76 109.38
N ALA A 82 22.46 48.21 109.93
CA ALA A 82 23.23 47.15 109.29
C ALA A 82 22.40 45.86 109.13
N ALA A 83 21.63 45.48 110.17
CA ALA A 83 20.73 44.35 110.13
C ALA A 83 19.59 44.55 109.10
N MET A 84 18.99 45.74 109.03
CA MET A 84 17.97 46.07 108.04
C MET A 84 18.53 46.07 106.62
N THR A 85 19.74 46.59 106.41
CA THR A 85 20.41 46.59 105.10
C THR A 85 20.73 45.17 104.66
N LYS A 86 21.26 44.34 105.57
CA LYS A 86 21.52 42.91 105.31
C LYS A 86 20.23 42.17 104.98
N ALA A 87 19.17 42.36 105.77
CA ALA A 87 17.86 41.75 105.51
C ALA A 87 17.25 42.19 104.18
N LEU A 88 17.42 43.45 103.79
CA LEU A 88 16.98 43.96 102.49
C LEU A 88 17.79 43.33 101.35
N VAL A 89 19.12 43.26 101.48
CA VAL A 89 20.00 42.61 100.50
C VAL A 89 19.65 41.13 100.35
N ASP A 90 19.46 40.41 101.45
CA ASP A 90 19.05 39.00 101.45
C ASP A 90 17.69 38.82 100.75
N LYS A 91 16.74 39.72 100.99
CA LYS A 91 15.42 39.69 100.34
C LYS A 91 15.49 40.02 98.84
N ILE A 92 16.34 40.96 98.43
CA ILE A 92 16.59 41.27 97.02
C ILE A 92 17.24 40.06 96.33
N ASN A 93 18.23 39.42 96.96
CA ASN A 93 18.88 38.23 96.43
C ASN A 93 17.89 37.07 96.26
N ALA A 94 17.06 36.81 97.27
CA ALA A 94 16.02 35.78 97.19
C ALA A 94 15.01 36.05 96.06
N LEU A 95 14.49 37.28 95.97
CA LEU A 95 13.57 37.67 94.88
C LEU A 95 14.23 37.54 93.50
N THR A 96 15.52 37.86 93.39
CA THR A 96 16.29 37.74 92.14
C THR A 96 16.41 36.28 91.69
N VAL A 97 16.69 35.37 92.63
CA VAL A 97 16.72 33.92 92.35
C VAL A 97 15.33 33.42 91.95
N GLU A 98 14.27 33.80 92.66
CA GLU A 98 12.89 33.41 92.32
C GLU A 98 12.44 33.92 90.94
N LEU A 99 12.78 35.17 90.60
CA LEU A 99 12.51 35.75 89.29
C LEU A 99 13.30 35.04 88.19
N ASN A 100 14.56 34.70 88.45
CA ASN A 100 15.39 33.93 87.52
C ASN A 100 14.80 32.53 87.28
N ASP A 101 14.48 31.79 88.34
CA ASP A 101 13.85 30.47 88.25
C ASP A 101 12.54 30.51 87.45
N LYS A 102 11.72 31.54 87.68
CA LYS A 102 10.47 31.72 86.93
C LYS A 102 10.73 32.06 85.46
N ALA A 103 11.74 32.89 85.17
CA ALA A 103 12.13 33.21 83.81
C ALA A 103 12.65 31.96 83.08
N VAL A 104 13.54 31.19 83.69
CA VAL A 104 14.07 29.93 83.15
C VAL A 104 12.94 28.95 82.87
N LYS A 105 12.07 28.66 83.84
CA LYS A 105 10.92 27.75 83.63
C LYS A 105 9.99 28.21 82.51
N THR A 106 9.80 29.52 82.36
CA THR A 106 8.98 30.08 81.28
C THR A 106 9.66 29.91 79.92
N GLN A 107 10.98 30.14 79.84
CA GLN A 107 11.75 29.92 78.63
C GLN A 107 11.82 28.44 78.25
N GLU A 108 12.08 27.54 79.22
CA GLU A 108 12.07 26.09 79.01
C GLU A 108 10.74 25.61 78.46
N ARG A 109 9.62 26.10 79.05
CA ARG A 109 8.28 25.79 78.53
C ARG A 109 8.08 26.30 77.10
N ARG A 110 8.50 27.54 76.81
CA ARG A 110 8.43 28.11 75.45
C ARG A 110 9.26 27.30 74.46
N VAL A 111 10.47 26.91 74.83
CA VAL A 111 11.35 26.07 74.01
C VAL A 111 10.71 24.71 73.78
N ALA A 112 10.16 24.07 74.81
CA ALA A 112 9.45 22.80 74.67
C ALA A 112 8.23 22.90 73.74
N ASP A 113 7.45 23.99 73.84
CA ASP A 113 6.31 24.22 72.95
C ASP A 113 6.75 24.46 71.50
N VAL A 114 7.83 25.20 71.27
CA VAL A 114 8.39 25.41 69.92
C VAL A 114 8.93 24.12 69.34
N LEU A 115 9.68 23.33 70.12
CA LEU A 115 10.22 22.04 69.67
C LEU A 115 9.10 21.05 69.34
N ARG A 116 8.04 21.01 70.15
CA ARG A 116 6.86 20.19 69.88
C ARG A 116 6.16 20.63 68.60
N ALA A 117 5.90 21.93 68.43
CA ALA A 117 5.29 22.45 67.21
C ALA A 117 6.15 22.19 65.96
N ALA A 118 7.47 22.36 66.07
CA ALA A 118 8.41 22.05 64.98
C ALA A 118 8.41 20.56 64.63
N GLY A 119 8.37 19.68 65.63
CA GLY A 119 8.27 18.23 65.43
C GLY A 119 6.95 17.81 64.77
N GLU A 120 5.82 18.40 65.20
CA GLU A 120 4.50 18.17 64.59
C GLU A 120 4.48 18.64 63.11
N GLN A 121 5.04 19.82 62.82
CA GLN A 121 5.15 20.34 61.46
C GLN A 121 6.08 19.49 60.58
N GLN A 122 7.21 19.05 61.11
CA GLN A 122 8.13 18.15 60.40
C GLN A 122 7.44 16.82 60.08
N ALA A 123 6.76 16.21 61.06
CA ALA A 123 6.05 14.95 60.85
C ALA A 123 4.90 15.09 59.82
N GLN A 124 4.23 16.24 59.79
CA GLN A 124 3.22 16.52 58.77
C GLN A 124 3.83 16.67 57.38
N ALA A 125 4.92 17.44 57.25
CA ALA A 125 5.62 17.61 55.99
C ALA A 125 6.19 16.28 55.45
N GLU A 126 6.71 15.42 56.33
CA GLU A 126 7.18 14.08 55.95
C GLU A 126 6.05 13.19 55.42
N ARG A 127 4.84 13.27 56.01
CA ARG A 127 3.66 12.56 55.50
C ARG A 127 3.21 13.08 54.14
N GLU A 128 3.12 14.40 53.98
CA GLU A 128 2.74 15.00 52.70
C GLU A 128 3.76 14.70 51.60
N LEU A 129 5.06 14.67 51.93
CA LEU A 129 6.11 14.26 51.01
C LEU A 129 5.98 12.78 50.61
N ALA A 130 5.63 11.90 51.55
CA ALA A 130 5.39 10.49 51.26
C ALA A 130 4.18 10.30 50.34
N ASP A 131 3.06 10.98 50.61
CA ASP A 131 1.86 10.95 49.77
C ASP A 131 2.15 11.49 48.37
N ALA A 132 2.91 12.59 48.27
CA ALA A 132 3.33 13.16 46.99
C ALA A 132 4.26 12.22 46.21
N SER A 133 5.19 11.54 46.88
CA SER A 133 6.06 10.53 46.26
C SER A 133 5.23 9.37 45.70
N GLN A 134 4.26 8.87 46.48
CA GLN A 134 3.39 7.79 46.02
C GLN A 134 2.56 8.22 44.81
N ALA A 135 2.01 9.43 44.81
CA ALA A 135 1.26 9.95 43.66
C ALA A 135 2.14 10.07 42.40
N VAL A 136 3.42 10.43 42.55
CA VAL A 136 4.37 10.44 41.42
C VAL A 136 4.61 9.03 40.90
N ASP A 137 4.85 8.05 41.78
CA ASP A 137 5.05 6.65 41.38
C ASP A 137 3.83 6.09 40.63
N GLU A 138 2.61 6.42 41.08
CA GLU A 138 1.37 6.04 40.41
C GLU A 138 1.25 6.68 39.01
N LEU A 139 1.57 7.97 38.88
CA LEU A 139 1.58 8.66 37.59
C LEU A 139 2.64 8.10 36.63
N GLU A 140 3.82 7.75 37.14
CA GLU A 140 4.88 7.11 36.34
C GLU A 140 4.45 5.72 35.85
N ALA A 141 3.78 4.93 36.68
CA ALA A 141 3.21 3.65 36.29
C ALA A 141 2.14 3.80 35.20
N MET A 142 1.21 4.75 35.36
CA MET A 142 0.20 5.06 34.34
C MET A 142 0.83 5.53 33.02
N LEU A 143 1.88 6.36 33.09
CA LEU A 143 2.60 6.82 31.91
C LEU A 143 3.30 5.67 31.18
N ALA A 144 3.89 4.72 31.92
CA ALA A 144 4.51 3.53 31.35
C ALA A 144 3.47 2.63 30.66
N GLU A 145 2.31 2.43 31.28
CA GLU A 145 1.21 1.65 30.71
C GLU A 145 0.69 2.29 29.40
N GLU A 146 0.40 3.59 29.40
CA GLU A 146 -0.08 4.28 28.20
C GLU A 146 0.97 4.32 27.09
N ARG A 147 2.26 4.45 27.41
CA ARG A 147 3.34 4.31 26.41
C ARG A 147 3.37 2.90 25.79
N SER A 148 3.18 1.86 26.60
CA SER A 148 3.06 0.48 26.09
C SER A 148 1.85 0.34 25.17
N ARG A 149 0.71 0.92 25.57
CA ARG A 149 -0.54 0.91 24.80
C ARG A 149 -0.41 1.61 23.46
N VAL A 150 0.27 2.76 23.43
CA VAL A 150 0.61 3.48 22.18
C VAL A 150 1.48 2.61 21.29
N GLY A 151 2.54 1.99 21.82
CA GLY A 151 3.40 1.10 21.04
C GLY A 151 2.66 -0.11 20.46
N GLU A 152 1.73 -0.69 21.19
CA GLU A 152 0.86 -1.77 20.69
C GLU A 152 -0.08 -1.30 19.58
N LEU A 153 -0.67 -0.11 19.72
CA LEU A 153 -1.55 0.47 18.70
C LEU A 153 -0.77 0.83 17.43
N GLU A 154 0.44 1.38 17.55
CA GLU A 154 1.33 1.64 16.41
C GLU A 154 1.69 0.35 15.69
N LYS A 155 1.98 -0.74 16.43
CA LYS A 155 2.24 -2.05 15.83
C LYS A 155 1.03 -2.58 15.07
N ARG A 156 -0.17 -2.53 15.68
CA ARG A 156 -1.43 -2.96 15.01
C ARG A 156 -1.73 -2.11 13.78
N LEU A 157 -1.48 -0.81 13.83
CA LEU A 157 -1.65 0.08 12.69
C LEU A 157 -0.71 -0.30 11.55
N ALA A 158 0.57 -0.56 11.86
CA ALA A 158 1.54 -1.02 10.87
C ALA A 158 1.14 -2.36 10.24
N GLU A 159 0.67 -3.32 11.05
CA GLU A 159 0.17 -4.62 10.58
C GLU A 159 -1.04 -4.47 9.64
N VAL A 160 -2.01 -3.62 10.00
CA VAL A 160 -3.19 -3.35 9.17
C VAL A 160 -2.81 -2.66 7.86
N LEU A 161 -1.91 -1.66 7.90
CA LEU A 161 -1.43 -0.98 6.70
C LEU A 161 -0.69 -1.94 5.76
N ALA A 162 0.15 -2.84 6.30
CA ALA A 162 0.83 -3.86 5.50
C ALA A 162 -0.16 -4.85 4.87
N ALA A 163 -1.18 -5.28 5.63
CA ALA A 163 -2.22 -6.16 5.10
C ALA A 163 -3.08 -5.48 4.03
N ASP A 164 -3.37 -4.19 4.17
CA ASP A 164 -4.11 -3.42 3.17
C ASP A 164 -3.29 -3.23 1.88
N GLN A 165 -1.99 -2.92 1.99
CA GLN A 165 -1.08 -2.86 0.85
C GLN A 165 -0.99 -4.21 0.12
N ALA A 166 -0.90 -5.32 0.84
CA ALA A 166 -0.89 -6.65 0.24
C ALA A 166 -2.19 -6.92 -0.54
N LYS A 167 -3.34 -6.62 0.06
CA LYS A 167 -4.66 -6.76 -0.61
C LYS A 167 -4.78 -5.84 -1.84
N ALA A 168 -4.27 -4.61 -1.78
CA ALA A 168 -4.30 -3.69 -2.90
C ALA A 168 -3.48 -4.22 -4.09
N VAL A 169 -2.31 -4.82 -3.83
CA VAL A 169 -1.50 -5.49 -4.85
C VAL A 169 -2.23 -6.71 -5.41
N GLU A 170 -2.80 -7.57 -4.57
CA GLU A 170 -3.59 -8.73 -5.03
C GLU A 170 -4.76 -8.30 -5.92
N LEU A 171 -5.53 -7.29 -5.51
CA LEU A 171 -6.63 -6.74 -6.31
C LEU A 171 -6.16 -6.18 -7.65
N ALA A 172 -5.01 -5.50 -7.69
CA ALA A 172 -4.43 -5.01 -8.94
C ALA A 172 -4.06 -6.17 -9.88
N THR A 173 -3.40 -7.21 -9.36
CA THR A 173 -3.03 -8.39 -10.16
C THR A 173 -4.24 -9.18 -10.65
N LEU A 174 -5.30 -9.28 -9.84
CA LEU A 174 -6.54 -9.95 -10.26
C LEU A 174 -7.27 -9.15 -11.35
N ARG A 175 -7.28 -7.82 -11.28
CA ARG A 175 -7.84 -6.97 -12.33
C ARG A 175 -7.09 -7.13 -13.65
N GLU A 176 -5.76 -7.14 -13.62
CA GLU A 176 -4.94 -7.37 -14.82
C GLU A 176 -5.20 -8.74 -15.43
N ARG A 177 -5.26 -9.79 -14.60
CA ARG A 177 -5.60 -11.15 -15.07
C ARG A 177 -7.00 -11.22 -15.65
N LEU A 178 -7.98 -10.56 -15.03
CA LEU A 178 -9.35 -10.51 -15.54
C LEU A 178 -9.41 -9.82 -16.90
N GLU A 179 -8.76 -8.67 -17.05
CA GLU A 179 -8.69 -7.95 -18.34
C GLU A 179 -8.03 -8.81 -19.43
N ALA A 180 -6.94 -9.51 -19.11
CA ALA A 180 -6.28 -10.43 -20.03
C ALA A 180 -7.19 -11.59 -20.45
N VAL A 181 -7.92 -12.19 -19.50
CA VAL A 181 -8.88 -13.28 -19.78
C VAL A 181 -10.04 -12.78 -20.62
N GLU A 182 -10.62 -11.61 -20.30
CA GLU A 182 -11.70 -11.00 -21.07
C GLU A 182 -11.28 -10.70 -22.51
N LYS A 183 -10.08 -10.14 -22.71
CA LYS A 183 -9.51 -9.91 -24.04
C LYS A 183 -9.32 -11.22 -24.81
N ASN A 184 -8.76 -12.24 -24.16
CA ASN A 184 -8.55 -13.54 -24.78
C ASN A 184 -9.88 -14.22 -25.14
N ALA A 185 -10.89 -14.15 -24.26
CA ALA A 185 -12.22 -14.67 -24.52
C ALA A 185 -12.89 -13.96 -25.69
N LYS A 186 -12.73 -12.63 -25.79
CA LYS A 186 -13.24 -11.85 -26.93
C LYS A 186 -12.59 -12.27 -28.24
N VAL A 187 -11.25 -12.37 -28.27
CA VAL A 187 -10.51 -12.82 -29.46
C VAL A 187 -10.92 -14.24 -29.85
N ALA A 188 -11.01 -15.16 -28.89
CA ALA A 188 -11.47 -16.53 -29.15
C ALA A 188 -12.91 -16.55 -29.69
N GLY A 189 -13.80 -15.71 -29.15
CA GLY A 189 -15.16 -15.56 -29.66
C GLY A 189 -15.20 -15.04 -31.11
N GLU A 190 -14.41 -14.02 -31.43
CA GLU A 190 -14.28 -13.48 -32.79
C GLU A 190 -13.72 -14.52 -33.76
N GLN A 191 -12.71 -15.29 -33.34
CA GLN A 191 -12.15 -16.40 -34.11
C GLN A 191 -13.17 -17.50 -34.38
N HIS A 192 -13.91 -17.94 -33.36
CA HIS A 192 -14.96 -18.96 -33.54
C HIS A 192 -16.07 -18.49 -34.47
N VAL A 193 -16.49 -17.23 -34.40
CA VAL A 193 -17.46 -16.67 -35.34
C VAL A 193 -16.91 -16.67 -36.76
N ALA A 194 -15.66 -16.25 -36.95
CA ALA A 194 -15.00 -16.26 -38.26
C ALA A 194 -14.90 -17.68 -38.84
N GLU A 195 -14.47 -18.66 -38.04
CA GLU A 195 -14.41 -20.07 -38.42
C GLU A 195 -15.79 -20.61 -38.79
N GLN A 196 -16.84 -20.31 -38.01
CA GLN A 196 -18.20 -20.73 -38.35
C GLN A 196 -18.67 -20.15 -39.69
N VAL A 197 -18.35 -18.90 -39.99
CA VAL A 197 -18.66 -18.29 -41.30
C VAL A 197 -17.92 -19.01 -42.41
N GLN A 198 -16.63 -19.28 -42.24
CA GLN A 198 -15.81 -20.02 -43.22
C GLN A 198 -16.35 -21.43 -43.46
N PHE A 199 -16.70 -22.18 -42.40
CA PHE A 199 -17.29 -23.51 -42.53
C PHE A 199 -18.65 -23.47 -43.22
N ARG A 200 -19.51 -22.50 -42.90
CA ARG A 200 -20.80 -22.32 -43.60
C ARG A 200 -20.61 -22.03 -45.08
N GLN A 201 -19.63 -21.20 -45.43
CA GLN A 201 -19.32 -20.88 -46.82
C GLN A 201 -18.78 -22.10 -47.56
N ALA A 202 -17.80 -22.81 -46.99
CA ALA A 202 -17.25 -24.04 -47.56
C ALA A 202 -18.34 -25.11 -47.77
N LEU A 203 -19.26 -25.26 -46.81
CA LEU A 203 -20.40 -26.18 -46.95
C LEU A 203 -21.37 -25.74 -48.06
N ALA A 204 -21.62 -24.44 -48.21
CA ALA A 204 -22.45 -23.92 -49.29
C ALA A 204 -21.81 -24.17 -50.66
N ASP A 205 -20.51 -23.93 -50.80
CA ASP A 205 -19.76 -24.17 -52.03
C ASP A 205 -19.67 -25.67 -52.35
N GLN A 206 -19.46 -26.53 -51.35
CA GLN A 206 -19.53 -27.98 -51.53
C GLN A 206 -20.91 -28.45 -52.01
N LYS A 207 -22.00 -27.88 -51.46
CA LYS A 207 -23.36 -28.18 -51.92
C LYS A 207 -23.59 -27.75 -53.37
N ARG A 208 -23.10 -26.58 -53.78
CA ARG A 208 -23.17 -26.12 -55.17
C ARG A 208 -22.40 -27.05 -56.11
N ALA A 209 -21.14 -27.37 -55.77
CA ALA A 209 -20.34 -28.31 -56.55
C ALA A 209 -21.00 -29.68 -56.67
N ALA A 210 -21.60 -30.19 -55.58
CA ALA A 210 -22.34 -31.45 -55.61
C ALA A 210 -23.60 -31.38 -56.50
N GLN A 211 -24.31 -30.25 -56.52
CA GLN A 211 -25.43 -30.02 -57.42
C GLN A 211 -24.99 -29.95 -58.89
N GLU A 212 -23.89 -29.26 -59.19
CA GLU A 212 -23.32 -29.19 -60.54
C GLU A 212 -22.88 -30.57 -61.03
N LEU A 213 -22.19 -31.34 -60.19
CA LEU A 213 -21.82 -32.73 -60.50
C LEU A 213 -23.04 -33.62 -60.71
N ALA A 214 -24.12 -33.41 -59.95
CA ALA A 214 -25.37 -34.14 -60.13
C ALA A 214 -26.00 -33.84 -61.51
N VAL A 215 -26.02 -32.56 -61.91
CA VAL A 215 -26.52 -32.13 -63.23
C VAL A 215 -25.65 -32.71 -64.36
N GLU A 216 -24.32 -32.65 -64.24
CA GLU A 216 -23.43 -33.22 -65.26
C GLU A 216 -23.55 -34.74 -65.35
N ARG A 217 -23.67 -35.44 -64.21
CA ARG A 217 -23.97 -36.88 -64.21
C ARG A 217 -25.28 -37.18 -64.93
N ASP A 218 -26.33 -36.39 -64.70
CA ASP A 218 -27.63 -36.62 -65.35
C ASP A 218 -27.53 -36.37 -66.86
N LYS A 219 -26.81 -35.32 -67.31
CA LYS A 219 -26.49 -35.10 -68.73
C LYS A 219 -25.73 -36.28 -69.34
N VAL A 220 -24.65 -36.73 -68.70
CA VAL A 220 -23.86 -37.88 -69.16
C VAL A 220 -24.73 -39.13 -69.25
N LYS A 221 -25.61 -39.36 -68.27
CA LYS A 221 -26.56 -40.49 -68.29
C LYS A 221 -27.51 -40.40 -69.48
N THR A 222 -28.03 -39.22 -69.81
CA THR A 222 -28.89 -39.03 -70.99
C THR A 222 -28.16 -39.21 -72.32
N GLU A 223 -26.91 -38.75 -72.43
CA GLU A 223 -26.11 -38.99 -73.64
C GLU A 223 -25.73 -40.47 -73.75
N LEU A 224 -25.45 -41.14 -72.62
CA LEU A 224 -25.19 -42.59 -72.60
C LEU A 224 -26.41 -43.38 -73.11
N THR A 225 -27.62 -43.10 -72.64
CA THR A 225 -28.82 -43.80 -73.11
C THR A 225 -29.09 -43.55 -74.59
N LYS A 226 -28.84 -42.34 -75.07
CA LYS A 226 -28.94 -41.99 -76.50
C LYS A 226 -27.90 -42.71 -77.36
N VAL A 227 -26.67 -42.82 -76.88
CA VAL A 227 -25.61 -43.58 -77.56
C VAL A 227 -25.94 -45.08 -77.56
N GLN A 228 -26.42 -45.63 -76.44
CA GLN A 228 -26.88 -47.02 -76.36
C GLN A 228 -28.01 -47.29 -77.36
N ALA A 229 -29.05 -46.44 -77.40
CA ALA A 229 -30.14 -46.59 -78.36
C ALA A 229 -29.68 -46.50 -79.82
N LYS A 230 -28.72 -45.61 -80.13
CA LYS A 230 -28.11 -45.53 -81.47
C LYS A 230 -27.29 -46.77 -81.80
N ALA A 231 -26.55 -47.31 -80.85
CA ALA A 231 -25.76 -48.53 -81.02
C ALA A 231 -26.68 -49.73 -81.29
N GLU A 232 -27.75 -49.89 -80.49
CA GLU A 232 -28.77 -50.93 -80.68
C GLU A 232 -29.47 -50.80 -82.05
N ALA A 233 -29.83 -49.58 -82.47
CA ALA A 233 -30.45 -49.33 -83.77
C ALA A 233 -29.50 -49.64 -84.95
N ALA A 234 -28.22 -49.29 -84.83
CA ALA A 234 -27.21 -49.63 -85.82
C ALA A 234 -26.99 -51.15 -85.90
N GLU A 235 -26.98 -51.85 -84.76
CA GLU A 235 -26.87 -53.30 -84.71
C GLU A 235 -28.06 -53.99 -85.39
N GLU A 236 -29.29 -53.57 -85.12
CA GLU A 236 -30.47 -54.13 -85.77
C GLU A 236 -30.50 -53.80 -87.28
N SER A 237 -30.07 -52.59 -87.69
CA SER A 237 -29.92 -52.24 -89.11
C SER A 237 -28.89 -53.15 -89.80
N HIS A 238 -27.73 -53.36 -89.19
CA HIS A 238 -26.70 -54.25 -89.74
C HIS A 238 -27.16 -55.70 -89.79
N LYS A 239 -27.95 -56.16 -88.81
CA LYS A 239 -28.55 -57.50 -88.81
C LYS A 239 -29.56 -57.66 -89.95
N GLU A 240 -30.41 -56.67 -90.19
CA GLU A 240 -31.34 -56.65 -91.33
C GLU A 240 -30.60 -56.56 -92.69
N GLU A 241 -29.55 -55.74 -92.79
CA GLU A 241 -28.66 -55.70 -93.97
C GLU A 241 -28.02 -57.06 -94.24
N ARG A 242 -27.47 -57.72 -93.21
CA ARG A 242 -26.90 -59.08 -93.32
C ARG A 242 -27.95 -60.09 -93.75
N LYS A 243 -29.18 -60.01 -93.24
CA LYS A 243 -30.30 -60.87 -93.64
C LYS A 243 -30.68 -60.66 -95.10
N ARG A 244 -30.81 -59.40 -95.55
CA ARG A 244 -31.06 -59.05 -96.96
C ARG A 244 -29.93 -59.54 -97.87
N ALA A 245 -28.68 -59.28 -97.49
CA ALA A 245 -27.50 -59.76 -98.21
C ALA A 245 -27.49 -61.29 -98.29
N ALA A 246 -27.82 -62.01 -97.22
CA ALA A 246 -27.94 -63.46 -97.22
C ALA A 246 -29.05 -63.95 -98.17
N THR A 247 -30.22 -63.31 -98.17
CA THR A 247 -31.30 -63.67 -99.10
C THR A 247 -30.95 -63.40 -100.55
N GLU A 248 -30.23 -62.30 -100.82
CA GLU A 248 -29.81 -61.94 -102.17
C GLU A 248 -28.70 -62.87 -102.66
N LEU A 249 -27.74 -63.22 -101.80
CA LEU A 249 -26.76 -64.27 -102.08
C LEU A 249 -27.43 -65.60 -102.39
N GLN A 250 -28.46 -66.00 -101.63
CA GLN A 250 -29.24 -67.20 -101.91
C GLN A 250 -29.92 -67.12 -103.28
N ARG A 251 -30.55 -65.99 -103.61
CA ARG A 251 -31.19 -65.79 -104.92
C ARG A 251 -30.19 -65.86 -106.08
N VAL A 252 -29.00 -65.27 -105.90
CA VAL A 252 -27.92 -65.35 -106.89
C VAL A 252 -27.39 -66.78 -107.00
N ALA A 253 -27.25 -67.51 -105.88
CA ALA A 253 -26.88 -68.92 -105.87
C ALA A 253 -27.94 -69.78 -106.62
N ASP A 254 -29.22 -69.58 -106.35
CA ASP A 254 -30.31 -70.28 -107.04
C ASP A 254 -30.34 -69.99 -108.55
N LYS A 255 -30.07 -68.74 -108.94
CA LYS A 255 -29.92 -68.36 -110.35
C LYS A 255 -28.69 -69.00 -111.00
N LEU A 256 -27.57 -69.05 -110.29
CA LEU A 256 -26.36 -69.75 -110.75
C LEU A 256 -26.67 -71.23 -110.96
N ILE A 257 -27.32 -71.90 -110.02
CA ILE A 257 -27.75 -73.30 -110.17
C ILE A 257 -28.63 -73.48 -111.40
N LYS A 258 -29.60 -72.58 -111.65
CA LYS A 258 -30.44 -72.63 -112.86
C LYS A 258 -29.64 -72.43 -114.14
N LEU A 259 -28.76 -71.42 -114.18
CA LEU A 259 -27.88 -71.17 -115.33
C LEU A 259 -26.91 -72.33 -115.57
N GLU A 260 -26.41 -72.94 -114.52
CA GLU A 260 -25.59 -74.16 -114.61
C GLU A 260 -26.39 -75.32 -115.20
N ALA A 261 -27.63 -75.52 -114.74
CA ALA A 261 -28.54 -76.53 -115.29
C ALA A 261 -28.94 -76.25 -116.76
N GLU A 262 -29.26 -75.00 -117.11
CA GLU A 262 -29.55 -74.57 -118.48
C GLU A 262 -28.33 -74.73 -119.40
N ARG A 263 -27.13 -74.36 -118.93
CA ARG A 263 -25.87 -74.60 -119.63
C ARG A 263 -25.65 -76.09 -119.85
N ASP A 264 -25.89 -76.91 -118.84
CA ASP A 264 -25.69 -78.36 -118.95
C ASP A 264 -26.75 -79.00 -119.85
N GLY A 265 -27.98 -78.49 -119.83
CA GLY A 265 -29.04 -78.80 -120.80
C GLY A 265 -28.65 -78.43 -122.23
N ALA A 266 -28.19 -77.20 -122.46
CA ALA A 266 -27.70 -76.73 -123.75
C ALA A 266 -26.48 -77.52 -124.25
N LYS A 267 -25.57 -77.93 -123.36
CA LYS A 267 -24.49 -78.87 -123.71
C LYS A 267 -25.04 -80.23 -124.10
N GLY A 268 -26.07 -80.72 -123.42
CA GLY A 268 -26.77 -81.96 -123.76
C GLY A 268 -27.44 -81.87 -125.13
N GLU A 269 -28.16 -80.79 -125.43
CA GLU A 269 -28.77 -80.52 -126.73
C GLU A 269 -27.72 -80.32 -127.84
N ALA A 270 -26.63 -79.61 -127.55
CA ALA A 270 -25.48 -79.52 -128.45
C ALA A 270 -24.85 -80.90 -128.71
N GLY A 271 -24.86 -81.79 -127.70
CA GLY A 271 -24.46 -83.19 -127.84
C GLY A 271 -25.39 -83.95 -128.77
N LYS A 272 -26.72 -83.86 -128.54
CA LYS A 272 -27.75 -84.52 -129.39
C LYS A 272 -27.70 -84.02 -130.83
N THR A 273 -27.62 -82.71 -131.04
CA THR A 273 -27.52 -82.13 -132.39
C THR A 273 -26.22 -82.55 -133.07
N ARG A 274 -25.09 -82.66 -132.36
CA ARG A 274 -23.86 -83.26 -132.93
C ARG A 274 -24.05 -84.73 -133.30
N GLU A 275 -24.75 -85.49 -132.47
CA GLU A 275 -25.04 -86.90 -132.73
C GLU A 275 -25.98 -87.07 -133.94
N GLU A 276 -27.02 -86.25 -134.05
CA GLU A 276 -27.90 -86.17 -135.22
C GLU A 276 -27.17 -85.68 -136.46
N LEU A 277 -26.28 -84.68 -136.34
CA LEU A 277 -25.44 -84.22 -137.44
C LEU A 277 -24.50 -85.35 -137.89
N ALA A 278 -23.91 -86.10 -136.96
CA ALA A 278 -23.09 -87.26 -137.27
C ALA A 278 -23.92 -88.36 -137.96
N LYS A 279 -25.16 -88.57 -137.53
CA LYS A 279 -26.10 -89.52 -138.14
C LYS A 279 -26.53 -89.09 -139.54
N LEU A 280 -26.87 -87.82 -139.75
CA LEU A 280 -27.18 -87.24 -141.06
C LEU A 280 -25.97 -87.25 -141.99
N THR A 281 -24.78 -86.94 -141.48
CA THR A 281 -23.52 -87.04 -142.24
C THR A 281 -23.27 -88.49 -142.64
N GLY A 282 -23.51 -89.46 -141.73
CA GLY A 282 -23.46 -90.88 -142.03
C GLY A 282 -24.50 -91.31 -143.07
N GLN A 283 -25.73 -90.78 -143.01
CA GLN A 283 -26.77 -91.02 -144.02
C GLN A 283 -26.43 -90.39 -145.38
N LEU A 284 -25.79 -89.21 -145.38
CA LEU A 284 -25.39 -88.51 -146.59
C LEU A 284 -24.20 -89.20 -147.26
N GLU A 285 -23.26 -89.74 -146.49
CA GLU A 285 -22.22 -90.65 -147.01
C GLU A 285 -22.81 -91.97 -147.51
N ALA A 286 -23.79 -92.56 -146.80
CA ALA A 286 -24.49 -93.74 -147.29
C ALA A 286 -25.26 -93.46 -148.61
N MET A 287 -25.87 -92.29 -148.76
CA MET A 287 -26.50 -91.86 -150.02
C MET A 287 -25.48 -91.59 -151.13
N LYS A 288 -24.32 -90.99 -150.83
CA LYS A 288 -23.22 -90.87 -151.81
C LYS A 288 -22.73 -92.23 -152.26
N ILE A 289 -22.62 -93.21 -151.35
CA ILE A 289 -22.25 -94.59 -151.68
C ILE A 289 -23.33 -95.24 -152.54
N GLN A 290 -24.62 -95.05 -152.25
CA GLN A 290 -25.73 -95.53 -153.09
C GLN A 290 -25.76 -94.85 -154.47
N ALA A 291 -25.46 -93.55 -154.55
CA ALA A 291 -25.35 -92.83 -155.82
C ALA A 291 -24.14 -93.30 -156.64
N ALA A 292 -23.02 -93.61 -155.98
CA ALA A 292 -21.86 -94.23 -156.61
C ALA A 292 -22.19 -95.64 -157.13
N GLN A 293 -22.95 -96.44 -156.36
CA GLN A 293 -23.40 -97.78 -156.76
C GLN A 293 -24.44 -97.75 -157.89
N LEU A 294 -25.33 -96.75 -157.93
CA LEU A 294 -26.28 -96.53 -159.04
C LEU A 294 -25.57 -96.03 -160.31
N MET A 295 -24.53 -95.19 -160.19
CA MET A 295 -23.68 -94.83 -161.34
C MET A 295 -22.85 -96.02 -161.85
N GLN A 296 -22.45 -96.94 -160.98
CA GLN A 296 -21.77 -98.18 -161.39
C GLN A 296 -22.74 -99.20 -162.03
N ALA A 297 -24.03 -99.17 -161.66
CA ALA A 297 -25.07 -100.04 -162.22
C ALA A 297 -25.61 -99.60 -163.61
N ILE A 298 -25.44 -98.33 -163.99
CA ILE A 298 -25.81 -97.83 -165.34
C ILE A 298 -24.79 -98.26 -166.41
N GLY A 299 -23.68 -98.90 -166.02
CA GLY A 299 -22.64 -99.38 -166.93
C GLY A 299 -22.93 -100.69 -167.69
N ASN A 300 -24.04 -101.40 -167.48
CA ASN A 300 -24.24 -102.72 -168.13
C ASN A 300 -25.68 -103.02 -168.57
N GLN A 301 -26.10 -102.52 -169.75
CA GLN A 301 -27.12 -103.16 -170.62
C GLN A 301 -26.90 -102.87 -172.13
N GLN A 302 -26.46 -103.91 -172.85
CA GLN A 302 -26.87 -104.34 -174.21
C GLN A 302 -26.56 -105.88 -174.34
N PRO A 303 -27.36 -106.73 -175.05
CA PRO A 303 -28.69 -107.24 -174.60
C PRO A 303 -29.10 -108.74 -174.89
N GLU A 304 -30.24 -109.19 -174.28
CA GLU A 304 -31.40 -110.06 -174.75
C GLU A 304 -31.90 -111.38 -174.02
N LYS A 305 -33.14 -111.28 -173.44
CA LYS A 305 -34.37 -112.17 -173.24
C LYS A 305 -34.50 -113.54 -172.45
N THR A 306 -35.60 -113.59 -171.64
CA THR A 306 -36.58 -114.66 -171.17
C THR A 306 -36.57 -115.42 -169.80
N GLU A 307 -37.68 -115.26 -169.03
CA GLU A 307 -38.56 -116.08 -168.11
C GLU A 307 -38.18 -117.09 -166.96
N LYS A 308 -39.03 -117.10 -165.88
CA LYS A 308 -39.29 -118.06 -164.72
C LYS A 308 -38.22 -118.23 -163.60
N PRO A 309 -38.53 -118.80 -162.39
CA PRO A 309 -39.77 -118.90 -161.58
C PRO A 309 -39.63 -118.55 -160.05
N LYS A 310 -40.78 -118.67 -159.36
CA LYS A 310 -41.18 -118.60 -157.91
C LYS A 310 -40.45 -119.48 -156.85
N LYS A 311 -40.87 -119.25 -155.58
CA LYS A 311 -41.02 -120.16 -154.39
C LYS A 311 -39.84 -120.16 -153.42
N VAL A 312 -40.01 -120.20 -152.09
CA VAL A 312 -41.15 -120.62 -151.21
C VAL A 312 -42.04 -119.46 -150.76
#